data_AF-A0A4R0XHW2-F1
#
_entry.id   AF-A0A4R0XHW2-F1
#
_cell.length_a   1.000
_cell.length_b   1.000
_cell.length_c   1.000
_cell.angle_alpha   90.00
_cell.angle_beta   90.00
_cell.angle_gamma   90.00
#
_symmetry.space_group_name_H-M   'P 1'
#
loop_
_entity.id
_entity.type
_entity.pdbx_description
1 polymer ?
#
loop_
_entity_poly.entity_id
_entity_poly.type
_entity_poly.pdbx_seq_one_letter_code
_entity_poly.pdbx_strand_id
1 'polypeptide(L)'
;MNTIHTGGPSGSGLDPHITLANAMHQLDHVAAAWVKDTKRDPGAVRAEIGALLRDNAHAPFGALADDPFVNVLEVNLDLRRCYGPPA
;
A
#
# COMPACT_ATOMS: atom_id res chain seq x y z
N MET A 1 13.90 -1.21 -1.85
CA MET A 1 12.75 -0.70 -1.08
C MET A 1 11.49 -1.39 -1.58
N ASN A 2 10.74 -2.05 -0.69
CA ASN A 2 9.56 -2.84 -1.03
C ASN A 2 8.30 -2.33 -0.31
N THR A 3 8.18 -1.00 -0.19
CA THR A 3 7.19 -0.32 0.66
C THR A 3 6.57 0.87 -0.07
N ILE A 4 5.31 1.15 0.26
CA ILE A 4 4.61 2.36 -0.16
C ILE A 4 5.21 3.55 0.60
N HIS A 5 5.40 4.70 -0.06
CA HIS A 5 6.03 5.89 0.55
C HIS A 5 5.11 7.11 0.51
N THR A 6 5.06 7.85 1.62
CA THR A 6 4.45 9.18 1.70
C THR A 6 5.41 10.21 1.09
N GLY A 7 4.99 10.98 0.08
CA GLY A 7 5.85 11.95 -0.62
C GLY A 7 6.21 13.23 0.18
N GLY A 8 6.17 13.23 1.52
CA GLY A 8 6.46 14.38 2.38
C GLY A 8 7.29 13.99 3.61
N PRO A 9 8.03 14.94 4.22
CA PRO A 9 8.98 14.65 5.29
C PRO A 9 8.27 14.07 6.51
N SER A 10 8.63 12.83 6.83
CA SER A 10 8.31 12.13 8.06
C SER A 10 8.80 12.91 9.28
N GLY A 11 7.95 13.80 9.82
CA GLY A 11 8.30 14.65 10.96
C GLY A 11 7.61 14.29 12.28
N SER A 12 6.58 13.43 12.29
CA SER A 12 5.85 13.14 13.54
C SER A 12 5.43 11.68 13.75
N GLY A 13 5.61 10.79 12.76
CA GLY A 13 5.39 9.34 12.95
C GLY A 13 3.97 8.93 13.37
N LEU A 14 3.00 9.84 13.32
CA LEU A 14 1.70 9.65 13.97
C LEU A 14 0.56 9.31 13.02
N ASP A 15 0.66 9.64 11.72
CA ASP A 15 -0.40 9.27 10.77
C ASP A 15 -0.01 9.42 9.28
N PRO A 16 0.61 8.41 8.64
CA PRO A 16 1.06 8.49 7.25
C PRO A 16 -0.04 8.08 6.26
N HIS A 17 -1.02 8.95 6.02
CA HIS A 17 -2.05 8.71 5.00
C HIS A 17 -1.66 9.24 3.62
N ILE A 18 -2.00 8.47 2.58
CA ILE A 18 -1.98 8.91 1.17
C ILE A 18 -3.31 8.59 0.52
N THR A 19 -3.63 9.26 -0.58
CA THR A 19 -4.81 8.90 -1.39
C THR A 19 -4.66 7.49 -1.97
N LEU A 20 -5.77 6.77 -2.09
CA LEU A 20 -5.81 5.44 -2.72
C LEU A 20 -5.31 5.55 -4.15
N ALA A 21 -5.64 6.62 -4.87
CA ALA A 21 -5.13 6.88 -6.21
C ALA A 21 -3.58 6.89 -6.22
N ASN A 22 -2.94 7.60 -5.28
CA ASN A 22 -1.49 7.66 -5.18
C ASN A 22 -0.88 6.30 -4.79
N ALA A 23 -1.54 5.55 -3.90
CA ALA A 23 -1.11 4.18 -3.56
C ALA A 23 -1.21 3.22 -4.75
N MET A 24 -2.29 3.31 -5.52
CA MET A 24 -2.51 2.56 -6.75
C MET A 24 -1.50 2.89 -7.85
N HIS A 25 -1.04 4.15 -7.94
CA HIS A 25 0.07 4.52 -8.81
C HIS A 25 1.40 3.83 -8.44
N GLN A 26 1.63 3.57 -7.15
CA GLN A 26 2.82 2.87 -6.68
C GLN A 26 2.70 1.33 -6.76
N LEU A 27 1.49 0.80 -6.96
CA LEU A 27 1.19 -0.64 -6.95
C LEU A 27 2.12 -1.45 -7.87
N ASP A 28 2.30 -1.01 -9.12
CA ASP A 28 3.11 -1.76 -10.09
C ASP A 28 4.58 -1.86 -9.66
N HIS A 29 5.14 -0.81 -9.07
CA HIS A 29 6.51 -0.82 -8.56
C HIS A 29 6.67 -1.69 -7.31
N VAL A 30 5.73 -1.62 -6.37
CA VAL A 30 5.75 -2.41 -5.13
C VAL A 30 5.51 -3.88 -5.43
N ALA A 31 4.54 -4.21 -6.28
CA ALA A 31 4.30 -5.58 -6.72
C ALA A 31 5.54 -6.18 -7.40
N ALA A 32 6.19 -5.44 -8.30
CA ALA A 32 7.40 -5.91 -8.95
C ALA A 32 8.54 -6.21 -7.97
N ALA A 33 8.67 -5.43 -6.89
CA ALA A 33 9.68 -5.66 -5.87
C ALA A 33 9.33 -6.86 -4.97
N TRP A 34 8.06 -7.06 -4.58
CA TRP A 34 7.60 -8.26 -3.87
C TRP A 34 7.68 -9.54 -4.70
N VAL A 35 7.45 -9.47 -6.00
CA VAL A 35 7.64 -10.62 -6.92
C VAL A 35 9.09 -11.07 -6.94
N LYS A 36 10.05 -10.14 -6.95
CA LYS A 36 11.47 -10.49 -6.90
C LYS A 36 11.87 -11.16 -5.59
N ASP A 37 11.31 -10.66 -4.48
CA ASP A 37 11.58 -11.14 -3.14
C ASP A 37 10.97 -12.54 -2.88
N THR A 38 9.68 -12.68 -3.18
CA THR A 38 8.89 -13.88 -2.88
C THR A 38 8.91 -14.93 -4.00
N LYS A 39 9.36 -14.55 -5.20
CA LYS A 39 9.32 -15.38 -6.43
C LYS A 39 7.91 -15.89 -6.77
N ARG A 40 6.85 -15.18 -6.34
CA ARG A 40 5.44 -15.50 -6.64
C ARG A 40 5.02 -14.94 -8.00
N ASP A 41 3.84 -15.36 -8.47
CA ASP A 41 3.27 -14.88 -9.73
C ASP A 41 2.99 -13.36 -9.68
N PRO A 42 3.43 -12.58 -10.69
CA PRO A 42 3.27 -11.13 -10.69
C PRO A 42 1.82 -10.66 -10.80
N GLY A 43 0.95 -11.40 -11.49
CA GLY A 43 -0.48 -11.10 -11.57
C GLY A 43 -1.15 -11.28 -10.21
N ALA A 44 -0.84 -12.39 -9.52
CA ALA A 44 -1.35 -12.70 -8.20
C ALA A 44 -0.91 -11.67 -7.16
N VAL A 45 0.40 -11.35 -7.09
CA VAL A 45 0.93 -10.36 -6.13
C VAL A 45 0.30 -8.99 -6.37
N ARG A 46 0.20 -8.54 -7.63
CA ARG A 46 -0.46 -7.27 -7.95
C ARG A 46 -1.93 -7.24 -7.55
N ALA A 47 -2.66 -8.35 -7.77
CA ALA A 47 -4.07 -8.45 -7.38
C ALA A 47 -4.25 -8.46 -5.86
N GLU A 48 -3.41 -9.22 -5.14
CA GLU A 48 -3.40 -9.30 -3.67
C GLU A 48 -3.13 -7.92 -3.05
N ILE A 49 -2.06 -7.23 -3.46
CA ILE A 49 -1.72 -5.89 -2.96
C ILE A 49 -2.81 -4.88 -3.32
N GLY A 50 -3.35 -4.95 -4.54
CA GLY A 50 -4.44 -4.06 -4.96
C GLY A 50 -5.75 -4.31 -4.19
N ALA A 51 -6.02 -5.53 -3.75
CA ALA A 51 -7.16 -5.82 -2.87
C ALA A 51 -6.91 -5.26 -1.47
N LEU A 52 -5.70 -5.46 -0.93
CA LEU A 52 -5.28 -4.97 0.39
C LEU A 52 -5.34 -3.45 0.49
N LEU A 53 -4.91 -2.72 -0.56
CA LEU A 53 -5.03 -1.26 -0.63
C LEU A 53 -6.48 -0.78 -0.59
N ARG A 54 -7.40 -1.49 -1.26
CA ARG A 54 -8.83 -1.14 -1.26
C ARG A 54 -9.51 -1.49 0.07
N ASP A 55 -9.09 -2.58 0.70
CA ASP A 55 -9.60 -3.01 2.00
C ASP A 55 -9.18 -2.04 3.12
N ASN A 56 -7.94 -1.55 3.05
CA ASN A 56 -7.42 -0.51 3.95
C ASN A 56 -7.87 0.92 3.56
N ALA A 57 -8.63 1.09 2.48
CA ALA A 57 -9.08 2.39 2.01
C ALA A 57 -10.26 2.87 2.84
N HIS A 58 -10.05 3.96 3.57
CA HIS A 58 -11.07 4.60 4.37
C HIS A 58 -11.60 5.84 3.63
N ALA A 59 -12.91 5.88 3.40
CA ALA A 59 -13.59 7.08 2.91
C ALA A 59 -14.25 7.78 4.11
N PRO A 60 -13.72 8.93 4.58
CA PRO A 60 -14.17 9.55 5.83
C PRO A 60 -15.61 10.07 5.80
N PHE A 61 -16.24 10.19 4.62
CA PHE A 61 -17.65 10.58 4.49
C PHE A 61 -18.27 9.86 3.30
N GLY A 62 -18.90 8.71 3.54
CA GLY A 62 -19.56 7.88 2.53
C GLY A 62 -20.11 8.69 1.34
N ALA A 63 -19.51 8.49 0.17
CA ALA A 63 -19.85 9.10 -1.11
C ALA A 63 -19.80 10.64 -1.24
N LEU A 64 -19.31 11.40 -0.24
CA LEU A 64 -19.28 12.87 -0.26
C LEU A 64 -17.88 13.51 -0.12
N ALA A 65 -16.87 12.78 0.36
CA ALA A 65 -15.49 13.28 0.47
C ALA A 65 -14.60 12.80 -0.69
N ASP A 66 -13.80 13.73 -1.19
CA ASP A 66 -12.82 13.60 -2.28
C ASP A 66 -11.72 12.58 -1.91
N ASP A 67 -11.55 11.59 -2.79
CA ASP A 67 -10.64 10.42 -2.80
C ASP A 67 -10.47 9.62 -1.48
N PRO A 68 -10.69 8.29 -1.48
CA PRO A 68 -10.44 7.47 -0.29
C PRO A 68 -8.94 7.49 0.09
N PHE A 69 -8.64 7.41 1.37
CA PHE A 69 -7.26 7.43 1.89
C PHE A 69 -6.85 6.08 2.44
N VAL A 70 -5.56 5.77 2.38
CA VAL A 70 -4.95 4.55 2.92
C VAL A 70 -3.84 4.91 3.89
N ASN A 71 -3.75 4.18 5.01
CA ASN A 71 -2.65 4.30 5.95
C ASN A 71 -1.46 3.47 5.45
N VAL A 72 -0.34 4.13 5.16
CA VAL A 72 0.85 3.48 4.63
C VAL A 72 1.47 2.52 5.63
N LEU A 73 1.38 2.81 6.93
CA LEU A 73 1.91 1.94 7.98
C LEU A 73 1.13 0.63 8.05
N GLU A 74 -0.20 0.70 8.08
CA GLU A 74 -1.07 -0.49 8.12
C GLU A 74 -0.86 -1.36 6.88
N VAL A 75 -0.85 -0.73 5.69
CA VAL A 75 -0.55 -1.43 4.44
C VAL A 75 0.80 -2.13 4.48
N ASN A 76 1.87 -1.46 4.93
CA ASN A 76 3.19 -2.07 5.01
C ASN A 76 3.26 -3.20 6.05
N LEU A 77 2.51 -3.11 7.16
CA LEU A 77 2.42 -4.17 8.15
C LEU A 77 1.69 -5.39 7.59
N ASP A 78 0.57 -5.21 6.89
CA ASP A 78 -0.15 -6.32 6.28
C ASP A 78 0.64 -6.96 5.13
N LEU A 79 1.34 -6.17 4.31
CA LEU A 79 2.28 -6.71 3.32
C LEU A 79 3.34 -7.61 3.96
N ARG A 80 3.92 -7.16 5.09
CA ARG A 80 4.89 -7.96 5.85
C ARG A 80 4.25 -9.22 6.46
N ARG A 81 2.98 -9.19 6.86
CA ARG A 81 2.26 -10.37 7.36
C ARG A 81 1.98 -11.37 6.24
N CYS A 82 1.63 -10.89 5.04
CA CYS A 82 1.35 -11.74 3.88
C CYS A 82 2.60 -12.36 3.26
N TYR A 83 3.69 -11.60 3.16
CA TYR A 83 4.87 -11.99 2.39
C TYR A 83 6.13 -12.23 3.24
N GLY A 84 6.11 -11.88 4.53
CA GLY A 84 7.28 -11.96 5.41
C GLY A 84 8.10 -10.67 5.43
N PRO A 85 9.19 -10.61 6.22
CA PRO A 85 10.12 -9.49 6.18
C PRO A 85 10.78 -9.44 4.79
N PRO A 86 10.87 -8.25 4.15
CA PRO A 86 11.61 -8.13 2.89
C PRO A 86 13.08 -8.51 3.10
N ALA A 87 13.67 -9.22 2.13
CA ALA A 87 15.05 -9.67 2.16
C ALA A 87 16.07 -8.55 1.91
#